data_AF-A0A4R1NDQ1-F1
#
_entry.id   AF-A0A4R1NDQ1-F1
#
_cell.length_a   1.000
_cell.length_b   1.000
_cell.length_c   1.000
_cell.angle_alpha   90.00
_cell.angle_beta   90.00
_cell.angle_gamma   90.00
#
_symmetry.space_group_name_H-M   'P 1'
#
loop_
_entity.id
_entity.type
_entity.pdbx_description
1 polymer ?
#
loop_
_entity_poly.entity_id
_entity_poly.type
_entity_poly.pdbx_seq_one_letter_code
_entity_poly.pdbx_strand_id
1 'polypeptide(L)'
;MNELEQLCGRMLSILQQLELILVEEQRLLSAGQVNAALLHRVTENKNEQLTTLQYVDNLRQKAALLNDAGTPPYESYSELHHLWLSIMELTAKLSRNNYRNGLLLAQHLKHNQQILAVLEEHQTQRRLYGPDGQSLNGHILGRKFSV
;
A
#
# COMPACT_ATOMS: atom_id res chain seq x y z
N MET A 1 -3.69 34.12 -14.36
CA MET A 1 -4.20 33.90 -12.99
C MET A 1 -5.15 32.71 -12.89
N ASN A 2 -6.29 32.68 -13.62
CA ASN A 2 -7.32 31.62 -13.50
C ASN A 2 -6.84 30.18 -13.74
N GLU A 3 -5.87 29.96 -14.64
CA GLU A 3 -5.44 28.60 -14.99
C GLU A 3 -4.72 27.88 -13.82
N LEU A 4 -3.87 28.60 -13.08
CA LEU A 4 -3.15 28.03 -11.93
C LEU A 4 -4.09 27.69 -10.77
N GLU A 5 -5.05 28.56 -10.50
CA GLU A 5 -6.08 28.32 -9.48
C GLU A 5 -6.97 27.13 -9.86
N GLN A 6 -7.36 27.02 -11.15
CA GLN A 6 -8.11 25.87 -11.64
C GLN A 6 -7.32 24.56 -11.53
N LEU A 7 -6.02 24.57 -11.86
CA LEU A 7 -5.16 23.39 -11.71
C LEU A 7 -5.01 22.99 -10.25
N CYS A 8 -4.79 23.94 -9.34
CA CYS A 8 -4.72 23.68 -7.91
C CYS A 8 -6.06 23.17 -7.35
N GLY A 9 -7.19 23.75 -7.77
CA GLY A 9 -8.52 23.26 -7.41
C GLY A 9 -8.76 21.82 -7.89
N ARG A 10 -8.32 21.49 -9.12
CA ARG A 10 -8.39 20.12 -9.64
C ARG A 10 -7.51 19.16 -8.84
N MET A 11 -6.29 19.55 -8.47
CA MET A 11 -5.43 18.74 -7.58
C MET A 11 -6.12 18.48 -6.23
N LEU A 12 -6.72 19.50 -5.62
CA LEU A 12 -7.43 19.37 -4.36
C LEU A 12 -8.60 18.37 -4.47
N SER A 13 -9.39 18.45 -5.54
CA SER A 13 -10.48 17.51 -5.79
C SER A 13 -9.98 16.07 -5.95
N ILE A 14 -8.86 15.86 -6.65
CA ILE A 14 -8.26 14.52 -6.82
C ILE A 14 -7.77 13.99 -5.47
N LEU A 15 -7.14 14.83 -4.64
CA LEU A 15 -6.69 14.44 -3.31
C LEU A 15 -7.85 14.07 -2.39
N GLN A 16 -8.98 14.77 -2.47
CA GLN A 16 -10.20 14.42 -1.72
C GLN A 16 -10.77 13.06 -2.17
N GLN A 17 -10.75 12.77 -3.48
CA GLN A 17 -11.12 11.44 -3.98
C GLN A 17 -10.16 10.35 -3.49
N LEU A 18 -8.86 10.65 -3.48
CA LEU A 18 -7.83 9.74 -2.99
C LEU A 18 -8.00 9.44 -1.49
N GLU A 19 -8.49 10.41 -0.71
CA GLU A 19 -8.86 10.20 0.69
C GLU A 19 -9.91 9.09 0.85
N LEU A 20 -10.98 9.16 0.07
CA LEU A 20 -12.05 8.16 0.10
C LEU A 20 -11.53 6.77 -0.28
N ILE A 21 -10.66 6.70 -1.29
CA ILE A 21 -10.02 5.45 -1.72
C ILE A 21 -9.15 4.85 -0.59
N LEU A 22 -8.36 5.68 0.11
CA LEU A 22 -7.52 5.20 1.23
C LEU A 22 -8.35 4.73 2.43
N VAL A 23 -9.49 5.37 2.71
CA VAL A 23 -10.41 4.92 3.76
C VAL A 23 -11.02 3.58 3.41
N GLU A 24 -11.43 3.39 2.15
CA GLU A 24 -11.95 2.10 1.67
C GLU A 24 -10.88 1.00 1.68
N GLU A 25 -9.66 1.31 1.26
CA GLU A 25 -8.50 0.41 1.37
C GLU A 25 -8.28 -0.02 2.83
N GLN A 26 -8.31 0.93 3.78
CA GLN A 26 -8.18 0.63 5.20
C GLN A 26 -9.31 -0.29 5.70
N ARG A 27 -10.56 -0.04 5.27
CA ARG A 27 -11.72 -0.86 5.64
C ARG A 27 -11.57 -2.30 5.15
N LEU A 28 -11.11 -2.49 3.91
CA LEU A 28 -10.88 -3.82 3.32
C LEU A 28 -9.73 -4.55 4.03
N LEU A 29 -8.66 -3.86 4.41
CA LEU A 29 -7.53 -4.43 5.14
C LEU A 29 -7.84 -4.75 6.60
N SER A 30 -8.78 -4.01 7.20
CA SER A 30 -9.23 -4.24 8.59
C SER A 30 -10.34 -5.29 8.68
N ALA A 31 -10.88 -5.75 7.55
CA ALA A 31 -11.85 -6.83 7.53
C ALA A 31 -11.18 -8.15 7.99
N GLY A 32 -11.93 -9.00 8.69
CA GLY A 32 -11.41 -10.28 9.21
C GLY A 32 -10.85 -11.24 8.16
N GLN A 33 -11.23 -11.06 6.89
CA GLN A 33 -10.62 -11.72 5.73
C GLN A 33 -10.36 -10.69 4.63
N VAL A 34 -9.12 -10.63 4.15
CA VAL A 34 -8.72 -9.71 3.10
C VAL A 34 -9.24 -10.22 1.75
N ASN A 35 -10.16 -9.47 1.13
CA ASN A 35 -10.62 -9.78 -0.22
C ASN A 35 -9.63 -9.24 -1.25
N ALA A 36 -8.77 -10.12 -1.77
CA ALA A 36 -7.71 -9.77 -2.72
C ALA A 36 -8.25 -9.11 -4.01
N ALA A 37 -9.40 -9.55 -4.53
CA ALA A 37 -9.97 -8.99 -5.76
C ALA A 37 -10.48 -7.56 -5.57
N LEU A 38 -11.15 -7.27 -4.43
CA LEU A 38 -11.59 -5.92 -4.11
C LEU A 38 -10.40 -5.01 -3.78
N LEU A 39 -9.43 -5.49 -3.02
CA LEU A 39 -8.22 -4.74 -2.71
C LEU A 39 -7.45 -4.37 -3.99
N HIS A 40 -7.30 -5.30 -4.92
CA HIS A 40 -6.65 -5.03 -6.20
C HIS A 40 -7.36 -3.92 -6.99
N ARG A 41 -8.69 -3.95 -7.09
CA ARG A 41 -9.47 -2.87 -7.74
C ARG A 41 -9.26 -1.51 -7.07
N VAL A 42 -9.24 -1.46 -5.74
CA VAL A 42 -9.00 -0.21 -4.99
C VAL A 42 -7.58 0.31 -5.23
N THR A 43 -6.58 -0.58 -5.31
CA THR A 43 -5.20 -0.24 -5.64
C THR A 43 -5.06 0.30 -7.07
N GLU A 44 -5.75 -0.30 -8.05
CA GLU A 44 -5.77 0.20 -9.43
C GLU A 44 -6.37 1.61 -9.50
N ASN A 45 -7.53 1.82 -8.88
CA ASN A 45 -8.17 3.15 -8.82
C ASN A 45 -7.25 4.20 -8.17
N LYS A 46 -6.54 3.83 -7.09
CA LYS A 46 -5.54 4.70 -6.45
C LYS A 46 -4.41 5.05 -7.42
N ASN A 47 -3.91 4.09 -8.18
CA ASN A 47 -2.83 4.29 -9.14
C ASN A 47 -3.25 5.22 -10.30
N GLU A 48 -4.48 5.06 -10.80
CA GLU A 48 -5.08 5.94 -11.81
C GLU A 48 -5.18 7.39 -11.31
N GLN A 49 -5.66 7.58 -10.07
CA GLN A 49 -5.76 8.91 -9.45
C GLN A 49 -4.39 9.54 -9.21
N LEU A 50 -3.39 8.77 -8.76
CA LEU A 50 -2.02 9.26 -8.60
C LEU A 50 -1.39 9.66 -9.93
N THR A 51 -1.60 8.87 -10.99
CA THR A 51 -1.12 9.20 -12.34
C THR A 51 -1.77 10.49 -12.84
N THR A 52 -3.07 10.66 -12.60
CA THR A 52 -3.80 11.88 -12.95
C THR A 52 -3.29 13.08 -12.14
N LEU A 53 -3.05 12.91 -10.83
CA LEU A 53 -2.49 13.94 -9.97
C LEU A 53 -1.10 14.39 -10.45
N GLN A 54 -0.23 13.44 -10.78
CA GLN A 54 1.11 13.73 -11.34
C GLN A 54 1.00 14.51 -12.64
N TYR A 55 0.07 14.15 -13.53
CA TYR A 55 -0.16 14.90 -14.76
C TYR A 55 -0.60 16.34 -14.50
N VAL A 56 -1.54 16.56 -13.58
CA VAL A 56 -2.02 17.91 -13.22
C VAL A 56 -0.92 18.73 -12.54
N ASP A 57 -0.10 18.15 -11.67
CA ASP A 57 1.03 18.88 -11.07
C ASP A 57 2.08 19.28 -12.12
N ASN A 58 2.36 18.41 -13.10
CA ASN A 58 3.22 18.77 -14.22
C ASN A 58 2.66 19.95 -15.04
N LEU A 59 1.35 19.99 -15.27
CA LEU A 59 0.70 21.13 -15.91
C LEU A 59 0.82 22.39 -15.05
N ARG A 60 0.62 22.28 -13.73
CA ARG A 60 0.78 23.40 -12.79
C ARG A 60 2.21 23.94 -12.85
N GLN A 61 3.23 23.09 -12.83
CA GLN A 61 4.64 23.51 -12.90
C GLN A 61 4.92 24.27 -14.20
N LYS A 62 4.43 23.78 -15.34
CA LYS A 62 4.56 24.47 -16.63
C LYS A 62 3.85 25.82 -16.64
N ALA A 63 2.62 25.87 -16.12
CA ALA A 63 1.85 27.11 -16.02
C ALA A 63 2.51 28.12 -15.06
N ALA A 64 3.14 27.66 -13.98
CA ALA A 64 3.84 28.52 -13.03
C ALA A 64 5.08 29.18 -13.68
N LEU A 65 5.83 28.41 -14.48
CA LEU A 65 6.96 28.93 -15.26
C LEU A 65 6.53 29.94 -16.32
N LEU A 66 5.43 29.68 -17.03
CA LEU A 66 4.93 30.58 -18.07
C LEU A 66 4.38 31.90 -17.52
N ASN A 67 3.78 31.87 -16.33
CA ASN A 67 3.17 33.05 -15.69
C ASN A 67 4.14 33.79 -14.74
N ASP A 68 5.42 33.38 -14.69
CA ASP A 68 6.44 33.90 -13.77
C ASP A 68 5.97 33.97 -12.30
N ALA A 69 5.12 33.02 -11.91
CA ALA A 69 4.46 32.99 -10.60
C ALA A 69 5.40 32.55 -9.46
N GLY A 70 6.65 32.18 -9.79
CA GLY A 70 7.64 31.67 -8.86
C GLY A 70 7.32 30.25 -8.37
N THR A 71 8.00 29.85 -7.28
CA THR A 71 7.75 28.57 -6.61
C THR A 71 6.64 28.69 -5.57
N PRO A 72 5.85 27.62 -5.34
CA PRO A 72 4.93 27.57 -4.21
C PRO A 72 5.69 27.87 -2.90
N PRO A 73 5.10 28.62 -1.96
CA PRO A 73 3.66 28.69 -1.68
C PRO A 73 2.92 29.90 -2.29
N TYR A 74 3.46 30.55 -3.33
CA TYR A 74 2.78 31.62 -4.07
C TYR A 74 2.28 32.77 -3.18
N GLU A 75 3.13 33.26 -2.27
CA GLU A 75 2.80 34.27 -1.25
C GLU A 75 2.21 35.58 -1.84
N SER A 76 2.55 35.88 -3.09
CA SER A 76 2.03 37.04 -3.82
C SER A 76 0.53 36.96 -4.14
N TYR A 77 -0.08 35.77 -4.03
CA TYR A 77 -1.48 35.51 -4.41
C TYR A 77 -2.23 34.84 -3.25
N SER A 78 -3.04 35.62 -2.52
CA SER A 78 -3.73 35.16 -1.30
C SER A 78 -4.59 33.90 -1.51
N GLU A 79 -5.42 33.87 -2.55
CA GLU A 79 -6.32 32.73 -2.82
C GLU A 79 -5.55 31.46 -3.20
N LEU A 80 -4.55 31.60 -4.08
CA LEU A 80 -3.69 30.50 -4.51
C LEU A 80 -2.85 29.95 -3.35
N HIS A 81 -2.39 30.84 -2.45
CA HIS A 81 -1.68 30.48 -1.23
C HIS A 81 -2.56 29.62 -0.31
N HIS A 82 -3.80 30.02 -0.04
CA HIS A 82 -4.74 29.24 0.78
C HIS A 82 -5.05 27.87 0.17
N LEU A 83 -5.26 27.80 -1.14
CA LEU A 83 -5.46 26.53 -1.85
C LEU A 83 -4.23 25.63 -1.72
N TRP A 84 -3.03 26.17 -1.88
CA TRP A 84 -1.79 25.41 -1.77
C TRP A 84 -1.57 24.86 -0.35
N LEU A 85 -1.84 25.66 0.69
CA LEU A 85 -1.80 25.19 2.07
C LEU A 85 -2.77 24.03 2.31
N SER A 86 -3.98 24.12 1.77
CA SER A 86 -4.99 23.05 1.88
C SER A 86 -4.53 21.76 1.19
N ILE A 87 -3.92 21.87 0.01
CA ILE A 87 -3.31 20.74 -0.72
C ILE A 87 -2.19 20.10 0.11
N MET A 88 -1.33 20.91 0.72
CA MET A 88 -0.22 20.43 1.56
C MET A 88 -0.71 19.69 2.80
N GLU A 89 -1.70 20.26 3.49
CA GLU A 89 -2.31 19.63 4.67
C GLU A 89 -2.95 18.29 4.31
N LEU A 90 -3.74 18.26 3.24
CA LEU A 90 -4.42 17.04 2.80
C LEU A 90 -3.40 15.98 2.36
N THR A 91 -2.37 16.36 1.61
CA THR A 91 -1.30 15.44 1.19
C THR A 91 -0.56 14.84 2.39
N ALA A 92 -0.27 15.63 3.43
CA ALA A 92 0.34 15.14 4.66
C ALA A 92 -0.58 14.15 5.39
N LYS A 93 -1.89 14.42 5.43
CA LYS A 93 -2.90 13.50 5.99
C LYS A 93 -2.94 12.18 5.21
N LEU A 94 -2.99 12.24 3.88
CA LEU A 94 -3.03 11.06 3.01
C LEU A 94 -1.76 10.22 3.14
N SER A 95 -0.58 10.84 3.24
CA SER A 95 0.68 10.14 3.46
C SER A 95 0.68 9.35 4.77
N ARG A 96 0.18 9.95 5.86
CA ARG A 96 0.02 9.25 7.15
C ARG A 96 -0.97 8.08 7.05
N ASN A 97 -2.10 8.24 6.36
CA ASN A 97 -3.07 7.17 6.17
C ASN A 97 -2.49 6.03 5.32
N ASN A 98 -1.79 6.37 4.24
CA ASN A 98 -1.12 5.40 3.39
C ASN A 98 -0.04 4.60 4.16
N TYR A 99 0.72 5.27 5.04
CA TYR A 99 1.68 4.60 5.92
C TYR A 99 1.00 3.59 6.85
N ARG A 100 -0.14 3.95 7.44
CA ARG A 100 -0.94 3.04 8.28
C ARG A 100 -1.44 1.82 7.50
N ASN A 101 -1.93 2.02 6.28
CA ASN A 101 -2.36 0.91 5.40
C ASN A 101 -1.18 -0.02 5.08
N GLY A 102 0.02 0.54 4.86
CA GLY A 102 1.25 -0.22 4.67
C GLY A 102 1.63 -1.09 5.88
N LEU A 103 1.44 -0.59 7.11
CA LEU A 103 1.66 -1.37 8.32
C LEU A 103 0.69 -2.56 8.44
N LEU A 104 -0.59 -2.35 8.12
CA LEU A 104 -1.60 -3.43 8.12
C LEU A 104 -1.23 -4.52 7.11
N LEU A 105 -0.83 -4.14 5.90
CA LEU A 105 -0.36 -5.07 4.88
C LEU A 105 0.85 -5.88 5.34
N ALA A 106 1.84 -5.21 5.95
CA ALA A 106 3.02 -5.89 6.49
C ALA A 106 2.65 -6.92 7.58
N GLN A 107 1.69 -6.59 8.44
CA GLN A 107 1.17 -7.51 9.45
C GLN A 107 0.48 -8.73 8.83
N HIS A 108 -0.35 -8.53 7.80
CA HIS A 108 -0.99 -9.63 7.05
C HIS A 108 0.05 -10.55 6.40
N LEU A 109 1.07 -9.98 5.76
CA LEU A 109 2.16 -10.75 5.15
C LEU A 109 2.93 -11.58 6.19
N LYS A 110 3.25 -10.97 7.34
CA LYS A 110 3.92 -11.67 8.44
C LYS A 110 3.07 -12.83 8.98
N HIS A 111 1.77 -12.62 9.17
CA HIS A 111 0.87 -13.66 9.65
C HIS A 111 0.75 -14.82 8.64
N ASN A 112 0.62 -14.50 7.35
CA ASN A 112 0.57 -15.52 6.29
C ASN A 112 1.86 -16.35 6.24
N GLN A 113 3.03 -15.72 6.36
CA GLN A 113 4.31 -16.44 6.40
C GLN A 113 4.41 -17.37 7.62
N GLN A 114 3.91 -16.93 8.78
CA GLN A 114 3.87 -17.76 9.99
C GLN A 114 2.95 -18.98 9.82
N ILE A 115 1.76 -18.80 9.23
CA ILE A 115 0.85 -19.91 8.94
C ILE A 115 1.50 -20.90 7.97
N LEU A 116 2.12 -20.42 6.89
CA LEU A 116 2.80 -21.28 5.93
C LEU A 116 3.93 -22.09 6.59
N ALA A 117 4.74 -21.46 7.43
CA ALA A 117 5.81 -22.16 8.16
C ALA A 117 5.26 -23.28 9.05
N VAL A 118 4.18 -23.03 9.79
CA VAL A 118 3.52 -24.05 10.63
C VAL A 118 2.92 -25.18 9.78
N LEU A 119 2.29 -24.86 8.65
CA LEU A 119 1.76 -25.87 7.73
C LEU A 119 2.85 -26.74 7.11
N GLU A 120 3.98 -26.14 6.71
CA GLU A 120 5.16 -26.85 6.19
C GLU A 120 5.81 -27.75 7.25
N GLU A 121 5.93 -27.26 8.49
CA GLU A 121 6.42 -28.04 9.63
C GLU A 121 5.51 -29.26 9.89
N HIS A 122 4.18 -29.09 9.86
CA HIS A 122 3.26 -30.20 10.02
C HIS A 122 3.26 -31.19 8.85
N GLN A 123 3.51 -30.73 7.62
CA GLN A 123 3.67 -31.61 6.46
C GLN A 123 4.96 -32.44 6.53
N THR A 124 6.06 -31.83 6.98
CA THR A 124 7.34 -32.53 7.20
C THR A 124 7.25 -33.51 8.38
N GLN A 125 6.57 -33.14 9.47
CA GLN A 125 6.26 -34.04 10.59
C GLN A 125 5.32 -35.20 10.18
N ARG A 126 4.36 -34.99 9.27
CA ARG A 126 3.53 -36.08 8.73
C ARG A 126 4.27 -37.00 7.75
N ARG A 127 5.35 -36.52 7.13
CA ARG A 127 6.28 -37.33 6.32
C ARG A 127 7.25 -38.18 7.15
N LEU A 128 7.03 -38.31 8.46
CA LEU A 128 7.78 -39.26 9.31
C LEU A 128 7.62 -40.71 8.86
N TYR A 129 6.53 -41.01 8.14
CA TYR A 129 6.27 -42.29 7.50
C TYR A 129 6.20 -42.10 5.98
N GLY A 130 6.95 -42.92 5.23
CA GLY A 130 6.82 -42.99 3.77
C GLY A 130 5.42 -43.51 3.37
N PRO A 131 5.04 -43.41 2.08
CA PRO A 131 3.79 -43.98 1.56
C PRO A 131 3.64 -45.48 1.84
N ASP A 132 4.74 -46.20 2.07
CA ASP A 132 4.77 -47.61 2.51
C ASP A 132 4.69 -47.80 4.04
N GLY A 133 4.42 -46.75 4.82
CA GLY A 133 4.27 -46.82 6.28
C GLY A 133 5.56 -47.06 7.07
N GLN A 134 6.74 -47.00 6.43
CA GLN A 134 8.01 -47.19 7.11
C GLN A 134 8.58 -45.88 7.65
N SER A 135 9.02 -45.87 8.91
CA SER A 135 9.72 -44.75 9.51
C SER A 135 11.14 -44.65 8.93
N LEU A 136 11.55 -43.46 8.49
CA LEU A 136 12.89 -43.22 7.93
C LEU A 136 14.04 -43.35 8.95
N ASN A 137 13.74 -43.58 10.23
CA ASN A 137 14.74 -43.93 11.25
C ASN A 137 15.08 -45.43 11.21
N GLY A 138 15.66 -45.87 10.09
CA GLY A 138 16.27 -47.19 9.93
C GLY A 138 17.65 -47.34 10.57
N HIS A 139 18.00 -46.48 11.54
CA HIS A 139 19.28 -46.57 12.23
C HIS A 139 19.06 -46.37 13.73
N ILE A 140 18.91 -47.48 14.46
CA ILE A 140 19.44 -47.80 15.79
C ILE A 140 18.66 -49.05 16.24
N LEU A 141 18.99 -50.24 15.73
CA LEU A 141 18.76 -51.50 16.45
C LEU A 141 19.73 -52.54 15.92
N GLY A 142 20.63 -53.00 16.80
CA GLY A 142 21.42 -54.22 16.59
C GLY A 142 22.91 -54.00 16.34
N ARG A 143 23.64 -53.46 17.32
CA ARG A 143 25.03 -53.91 17.51
C ARG A 143 24.95 -55.43 17.74
N LYS A 144 25.36 -56.21 16.73
CA LYS A 144 25.54 -57.64 16.85
C LYS A 144 26.66 -57.88 17.88
N PHE A 145 26.31 -58.36 19.07
CA PHE A 145 27.27 -59.06 19.90
C PHE A 145 27.57 -60.40 19.22
N SER A 146 28.83 -60.61 18.89
CA SER A 146 29.38 -61.85 18.35
C SER A 146 30.71 -62.10 19.04
N VAL A 147 30.79 -63.27 19.68
CA VAL A 147 31.86 -63.89 20.50
C VAL A 147 31.95 -63.36 21.93
#